data_AF-A0A9D9S119-F1
#
_entry.id   AF-A0A9D9S119-F1
#
_cell.length_a   1.000
_cell.length_b   1.000
_cell.length_c   1.000
_cell.angle_alpha   90.00
_cell.angle_beta   90.00
_cell.angle_gamma   90.00
#
_symmetry.space_group_name_H-M   'P 1'
#
loop_
_entity.id
_entity.type
_entity.pdbx_description
1 polymer ?
#
loop_
_entity_poly.entity_id
_entity_poly.type
_entity_poly.pdbx_seq_one_letter_code
_entity_poly.pdbx_strand_id
1 'polypeptide(L)'
;MQDTLDRITANPKFLEFVAMRSTYSIIMAIVSAAAYYGFILLVAYNKEFLAQKIGEGYTMSIGVPIGVGVILFTIILTWIYVRRANTEFDAINEALIKEAQK
;
A
#
# COMPACT_ATOMS: atom_id res chain seq x y z
N MET A 1 -19.24 -4.36 27.59
CA MET A 1 -18.21 -4.18 26.54
C MET A 1 -18.06 -5.42 25.67
N GLN A 2 -18.02 -6.63 26.25
CA GLN A 2 -17.97 -7.89 25.48
C GLN A 2 -19.24 -8.12 24.62
N ASP A 3 -20.45 -8.00 25.22
CA ASP A 3 -21.74 -8.21 24.53
C ASP A 3 -21.98 -7.32 23.29
N THR A 4 -21.42 -6.11 23.31
CA THR A 4 -21.53 -5.15 22.20
C THR A 4 -20.58 -5.49 21.04
N LEU A 5 -19.39 -6.01 21.34
CA LEU A 5 -18.44 -6.46 20.31
C LEU A 5 -19.00 -7.69 19.58
N ASP A 6 -19.56 -8.64 20.33
CA ASP A 6 -20.10 -9.89 19.78
C ASP A 6 -21.35 -9.67 18.89
N ARG A 7 -22.21 -8.69 19.22
CA ARG A 7 -23.33 -8.28 18.36
C ARG A 7 -22.88 -7.58 17.07
N ILE A 8 -21.74 -6.89 17.08
CA ILE A 8 -21.19 -6.19 15.91
C ILE A 8 -20.49 -7.16 14.97
N THR A 9 -19.70 -8.11 15.48
CA THR A 9 -19.06 -9.18 14.67
C THR A 9 -20.06 -10.20 14.11
N ALA A 10 -21.21 -10.39 14.76
CA ALA A 10 -22.29 -11.25 14.25
C ALA A 10 -23.17 -10.58 13.16
N ASN A 11 -23.00 -9.27 12.91
CA ASN A 11 -23.80 -8.55 11.92
C ASN A 11 -23.26 -8.83 10.49
N PRO A 12 -24.06 -9.43 9.59
CA PRO A 12 -23.60 -9.81 8.25
C PRO A 12 -23.11 -8.62 7.41
N LYS A 13 -23.64 -7.40 7.64
CA LYS A 13 -23.11 -6.18 6.99
C LYS A 13 -21.67 -5.88 7.42
N PHE A 14 -21.34 -6.06 8.70
CA PHE A 14 -19.99 -5.80 9.22
C PHE A 14 -18.96 -6.76 8.61
N LEU A 15 -19.32 -8.03 8.46
CA LEU A 15 -18.48 -9.04 7.80
C LEU A 15 -18.29 -8.74 6.30
N GLU A 16 -19.34 -8.28 5.60
CA GLU A 16 -19.25 -7.89 4.19
C GLU A 16 -18.35 -6.65 3.99
N PHE A 17 -18.43 -5.66 4.88
CA PHE A 17 -17.52 -4.51 4.89
C PHE A 17 -16.07 -4.90 5.20
N VAL A 18 -15.83 -5.81 6.16
CA VAL A 18 -14.49 -6.31 6.49
C VAL A 18 -13.89 -7.11 5.33
N ALA A 19 -14.69 -7.95 4.65
CA ALA A 19 -14.26 -8.71 3.49
C ALA A 19 -13.90 -7.78 2.30
N MET A 20 -14.71 -6.75 2.05
CA MET A 20 -14.44 -5.77 0.98
C MET A 20 -13.17 -4.93 1.26
N ARG A 21 -12.91 -4.65 2.53
CA ARG A 21 -11.71 -3.93 3.03
C ARG A 21 -10.43 -4.75 2.90
N SER A 22 -10.53 -6.07 3.02
CA SER A 22 -9.38 -6.98 2.94
C SER A 22 -8.74 -6.99 1.54
N THR A 23 -9.55 -7.01 0.49
CA THR A 23 -9.06 -7.12 -0.90
C THR A 23 -8.17 -5.95 -1.31
N TYR A 24 -8.53 -4.71 -0.95
CA TYR A 24 -7.72 -3.54 -1.32
C TYR A 24 -6.36 -3.54 -0.61
N SER A 25 -6.35 -3.85 0.69
CA SER A 25 -5.12 -3.99 1.47
C SER A 25 -4.23 -5.11 0.94
N ILE A 26 -4.82 -6.23 0.53
CA ILE A 26 -4.10 -7.35 -0.10
C ILE A 26 -3.49 -6.93 -1.44
N ILE A 27 -4.25 -6.23 -2.30
CA ILE A 27 -3.72 -5.72 -3.58
C ILE A 27 -2.54 -4.79 -3.32
N MET A 28 -2.66 -3.85 -2.39
CA MET A 28 -1.58 -2.93 -2.04
C MET A 28 -0.34 -3.67 -1.50
N ALA A 29 -0.54 -4.69 -0.67
CA ALA A 29 0.53 -5.55 -0.18
C ALA A 29 1.23 -6.30 -1.33
N ILE A 30 0.47 -6.86 -2.27
CA ILE A 30 1.01 -7.55 -3.45
C ILE A 30 1.79 -6.57 -4.33
N VAL A 31 1.26 -5.37 -4.58
CA VAL A 31 1.95 -4.35 -5.40
C VAL A 31 3.25 -3.89 -4.72
N SER A 32 3.22 -3.68 -3.40
CA SER A 32 4.42 -3.34 -2.62
C SER A 32 5.46 -4.47 -2.67
N ALA A 33 5.02 -5.72 -2.47
CA ALA A 33 5.89 -6.89 -2.57
C ALA A 33 6.50 -7.04 -3.97
N ALA A 34 5.70 -6.86 -5.02
CA ALA A 34 6.16 -6.92 -6.40
C ALA A 34 7.22 -5.85 -6.70
N ALA A 35 7.03 -4.61 -6.23
CA ALA A 35 8.03 -3.56 -6.39
C ALA A 35 9.33 -3.86 -5.63
N TYR A 36 9.22 -4.33 -4.38
CA TYR A 36 10.36 -4.66 -3.53
C TYR A 36 11.17 -5.84 -4.08
N TYR A 37 10.52 -6.99 -4.29
CA TYR A 37 11.18 -8.18 -4.82
C TYR A 37 11.59 -8.00 -6.27
N GLY A 38 10.82 -7.27 -7.09
CA GLY A 38 11.19 -6.94 -8.46
C GLY A 38 12.50 -6.14 -8.52
N PHE A 39 12.65 -5.12 -7.67
CA PHE A 39 13.89 -4.35 -7.60
C PHE A 39 15.07 -5.21 -7.09
N ILE A 40 14.86 -6.03 -6.05
CA ILE A 40 15.89 -6.94 -5.54
C ILE A 40 16.35 -7.93 -6.62
N LEU A 41 15.41 -8.54 -7.36
CA LEU A 41 15.73 -9.46 -8.43
C LEU A 41 16.51 -8.77 -9.56
N LEU A 42 16.12 -7.55 -9.92
CA LEU A 42 16.84 -6.74 -10.91
C LEU A 42 18.29 -6.47 -10.46
N VAL A 43 18.49 -6.12 -9.18
CA VAL A 43 19.82 -5.92 -8.59
C VAL A 43 20.64 -7.22 -8.56
N ALA A 44 20.01 -8.35 -8.22
CA ALA A 44 20.67 -9.63 -8.08
C ALA A 44 21.10 -10.23 -9.43
N TYR A 45 20.22 -10.20 -10.44
CA TYR A 45 20.44 -10.88 -11.71
C TYR A 45 20.98 -9.96 -12.81
N ASN A 46 20.72 -8.65 -12.76
CA ASN A 46 21.08 -7.71 -13.82
C ASN A 46 21.83 -6.48 -13.30
N LYS A 47 22.82 -6.72 -12.44
CA LYS A 47 23.72 -5.68 -11.91
C LYS A 47 24.50 -4.93 -13.01
N GLU A 48 24.83 -5.60 -14.11
CA GLU A 48 25.59 -4.99 -15.21
C GLU A 48 24.76 -3.92 -15.91
N PHE A 49 23.47 -4.15 -16.13
CA PHE A 49 22.55 -3.13 -16.62
C PHE A 49 22.47 -1.92 -15.69
N LEU A 50 22.36 -2.15 -14.38
CA LEU A 50 22.35 -1.07 -13.39
C LEU A 50 23.68 -0.30 -13.30
N ALA A 51 24.79 -0.95 -13.66
CA ALA A 51 26.13 -0.36 -13.68
C ALA A 51 26.41 0.42 -14.98
N GLN A 52 25.57 0.30 -16.01
CA GLN A 52 25.72 1.08 -17.25
C GLN A 52 25.67 2.57 -16.93
N LYS A 53 26.64 3.31 -17.48
CA LYS A 53 26.70 4.76 -17.35
C LYS A 53 25.57 5.39 -18.17
N ILE A 54 24.98 6.46 -17.67
CA ILE A 54 23.87 7.17 -18.34
C ILE A 54 24.32 7.83 -19.65
N GLY A 55 25.60 8.19 -19.76
CA GLY A 55 26.19 8.74 -20.97
C GLY A 55 27.72 8.71 -20.94
N GLU A 56 28.35 8.94 -22.09
CA GLU A 56 29.80 9.04 -22.18
C GLU A 56 30.32 10.22 -21.34
N GLY A 57 31.35 9.97 -20.52
CA GLY A 57 31.92 10.97 -19.61
C GLY A 57 31.20 11.11 -18.26
N TYR A 58 30.02 10.52 -18.08
CA TYR A 58 29.30 10.56 -16.80
C TYR A 58 29.79 9.48 -15.84
N THR A 59 29.87 9.81 -14.55
CA THR A 59 30.19 8.86 -13.47
C THR A 59 28.95 8.16 -12.90
N MET A 60 27.75 8.69 -13.16
CA MET A 60 26.49 8.16 -12.66
C MET A 60 25.98 6.98 -13.49
N SER A 61 25.60 5.90 -12.80
CA SER A 61 25.01 4.72 -13.44
C SER A 61 23.48 4.84 -13.54
N ILE A 62 22.90 4.13 -14.52
CA ILE A 62 21.46 4.02 -14.77
C ILE A 62 20.72 3.45 -13.55
N GLY A 63 21.41 2.68 -12.71
CA GLY A 63 20.82 2.17 -11.47
C GLY A 63 20.43 3.25 -10.47
N VAL A 64 21.07 4.42 -10.48
CA VAL A 64 20.73 5.53 -9.57
C VAL A 64 19.34 6.10 -9.89
N PRO A 65 19.02 6.54 -11.13
CA PRO A 65 17.67 6.95 -11.50
C PRO A 65 16.61 5.88 -11.25
N ILE A 66 16.92 4.62 -11.55
CA ILE A 66 15.99 3.51 -11.33
C ILE A 66 15.68 3.35 -9.83
N GLY A 67 16.70 3.36 -8.98
CA GLY A 67 16.52 3.28 -7.53
C GLY A 67 15.71 4.46 -6.99
N VAL A 68 15.99 5.68 -7.45
CA VAL A 68 15.19 6.87 -7.10
C VAL A 68 13.74 6.72 -7.56
N GLY A 69 13.51 6.19 -8.76
CA GLY A 69 12.17 5.89 -9.28
C GLY A 69 11.40 4.92 -8.39
N VAL A 70 12.05 3.86 -7.91
CA VAL A 70 11.44 2.91 -6.97
C VAL A 70 11.09 3.57 -5.63
N ILE A 71 11.97 4.45 -5.10
CA ILE A 71 11.68 5.19 -3.86
C ILE A 71 10.48 6.12 -4.05
N LEU A 72 10.42 6.88 -5.15
CA LEU A 72 9.29 7.75 -5.43
C LEU A 72 7.99 6.94 -5.58
N PHE A 73 8.07 5.79 -6.26
CA PHE A 73 6.94 4.88 -6.40
C PHE A 73 6.43 4.38 -5.03
N THR A 74 7.31 3.95 -4.13
CA THR A 74 6.91 3.46 -2.81
C THR A 74 6.31 4.57 -1.92
N ILE A 75 6.83 5.80 -2.02
CA ILE A 75 6.25 6.97 -1.33
C ILE A 75 4.84 7.24 -1.84
N ILE A 76 4.64 7.27 -3.17
CA ILE A 76 3.32 7.51 -3.78
C ILE A 76 2.34 6.41 -3.36
N LEU A 77 2.76 5.14 -3.41
CA LEU A 77 1.94 4.01 -3.02
C LEU A 77 1.52 4.10 -1.55
N THR A 78 2.45 4.47 -0.66
CA THR A 78 2.17 4.68 0.76
C THR A 78 1.19 5.83 0.96
N TRP A 79 1.35 6.95 0.25
CA TRP A 79 0.42 8.08 0.33
C TRP A 79 -1.01 7.70 -0.12
N ILE A 80 -1.13 6.97 -1.24
CA ILE A 80 -2.42 6.46 -1.73
C ILE A 80 -3.06 5.55 -0.67
N TYR A 81 -2.27 4.61 -0.13
CA TYR A 81 -2.73 3.68 0.90
C TYR A 81 -3.24 4.42 2.15
N VAL A 82 -2.46 5.34 2.70
CA VAL A 82 -2.83 6.11 3.90
C VAL A 82 -4.07 6.96 3.66
N ARG A 83 -4.14 7.66 2.52
CA ARG A 83 -5.30 8.48 2.18
C ARG A 83 -6.58 7.64 2.10
N ARG A 84 -6.49 6.45 1.49
CA ARG A 84 -7.63 5.54 1.38
C ARG A 84 -8.04 4.98 2.74
N ALA A 85 -7.07 4.53 3.54
CA ALA A 85 -7.32 4.01 4.89
C ALA A 85 -7.99 5.05 5.80
N ASN A 86 -7.57 6.32 5.70
CA ASN A 86 -8.16 7.42 6.46
C ASN A 86 -9.61 7.71 6.02
N THR A 87 -9.90 7.65 4.71
CA THR A 87 -11.27 7.87 4.20
C THR A 87 -12.25 6.80 4.70
N GLU A 88 -11.79 5.55 4.88
CA GLU A 88 -12.61 4.49 5.46
C GLU A 88 -12.84 4.66 6.96
N PHE A 89 -11.84 5.16 7.70
CA PHE A 89 -11.99 5.46 9.12
C PHE A 89 -13.02 6.57 9.36
N ASP A 90 -13.02 7.60 8.51
CA ASP A 90 -14.00 8.68 8.58
C ASP A 90 -15.42 8.18 8.32
N ALA A 91 -15.62 7.28 7.35
CA ALA A 91 -16.93 6.69 7.05
C ALA A 91 -17.50 5.86 8.22
N ILE A 92 -16.63 5.12 8.93
CA ILE A 92 -17.03 4.33 10.11
C ILE A 92 -17.38 5.24 11.29
N ASN A 93 -16.58 6.28 11.53
CA ASN A 93 -16.83 7.26 12.57
C ASN A 93 -18.14 8.03 12.33
N GLU A 94 -18.42 8.43 11.09
CA GLU A 94 -19.66 9.13 10.74
C GLU A 94 -20.91 8.25 10.98
N ALA A 95 -20.82 6.96 10.67
CA ALA A 95 -21.90 6.00 10.92
C ALA A 95 -22.14 5.80 12.43
N LEU A 96 -21.08 5.65 13.23
CA LEU A 96 -21.16 5.49 14.69
C LEU A 96 -21.73 6.72 15.39
N ILE A 97 -21.33 7.93 14.97
CA ILE A 97 -21.84 9.19 15.54
C ILE A 97 -23.34 9.35 15.21
N LYS A 98 -23.76 9.03 13.99
CA LYS A 98 -25.18 9.07 13.59
C LYS A 98 -26.06 8.07 14.35
N GLU A 99 -25.55 6.88 14.67
CA GLU A 99 -26.28 5.91 15.49
C GLU A 99 -26.34 6.31 16.97
N ALA A 100 -25.31 6.96 17.50
CA ALA A 100 -25.29 7.42 18.89
C ALA A 100 -26.14 8.68 19.16
N GLN A 101 -26.48 9.45 18.11
CA GLN A 101 -27.36 10.62 18.19
C GLN A 101 -28.85 10.30 17.97
N LYS A 102 -29.22 9.02 17.83
CA LYS A 102 -30.60 8.57 17.59
C LYS A 102 -31.11 7.75 18.77
#